data_AF-V4B1B1-F1
#
_entry.id   AF-V4B1B1-F1
#
_cell.length_a   1.000
_cell.length_b   1.000
_cell.length_c   1.000
_cell.angle_alpha   90.00
_cell.angle_beta   90.00
_cell.angle_gamma   90.00
#
_symmetry.space_group_name_H-M   'P 1'
#
loop_
_entity.id
_entity.type
_entity.pdbx_description
1 polymer ?
#
loop_
_entity_poly.entity_id
_entity_poly.type
_entity_poly.pdbx_seq_one_letter_code
_entity_poly.pdbx_strand_id
1 'polypeptide(L)'
;ELDLSRNILCKDGARSVGEMLKRNDGIVKLSLDLSWNGIRKRGAKAFCDGLAENATLENMNLSWNGLGREGCKALEHCLQENRVLKNLDLTCNRIDFIALKPLVNALVKNETLRNIKVSDLESRPRQSTSISLKVLSVDPLDTFVAPFSHRNSTESPNRSLLM
;
A
#
# COMPACT_ATOMS: atom_id res chain seq x y z
N GLU A 1 -7.75 18.45 -1.49
CA GLU A 1 -6.47 17.79 -1.18
C GLU A 1 -5.94 18.38 0.11
N LEU A 2 -5.44 17.54 1.02
CA LEU A 2 -4.90 17.93 2.32
C LEU A 2 -3.50 17.31 2.46
N ASP A 3 -2.49 18.16 2.50
CA ASP A 3 -1.09 17.76 2.68
C ASP A 3 -0.68 17.98 4.13
N LEU A 4 -0.40 16.89 4.85
CA LEU A 4 0.19 16.88 6.18
C LEU A 4 1.55 16.16 6.17
N SER A 5 2.17 16.00 5.00
CA SER A 5 3.45 15.32 4.86
C SER A 5 4.57 16.02 5.64
N ARG A 6 5.61 15.25 5.98
CA ARG A 6 6.84 15.74 6.64
C ARG A 6 6.60 16.47 7.96
N ASN A 7 5.59 16.06 8.71
CA ASN A 7 5.35 16.52 10.07
C ASN A 7 5.84 15.48 11.10
N ILE A 8 5.66 15.78 12.39
CA ILE A 8 5.99 14.87 13.49
C ILE A 8 4.68 14.41 14.15
N LEU A 9 3.70 13.99 13.35
CA LEU A 9 2.39 13.57 13.86
C LEU A 9 2.53 12.39 14.84
N CYS A 10 3.44 11.46 14.57
CA CYS A 10 3.63 10.26 15.39
C CYS A 10 2.29 9.53 15.66
N LYS A 11 2.16 8.89 16.81
CA LYS A 11 0.93 8.19 17.22
C LYS A 11 -0.24 9.13 17.52
N ASP A 12 0.05 10.30 18.10
CA ASP A 12 -1.00 11.18 18.66
C ASP A 12 -1.65 12.00 17.55
N GLY A 13 -0.85 12.50 16.60
CA GLY A 13 -1.35 13.09 15.37
C GLY A 13 -2.07 12.08 14.48
N ALA A 14 -1.60 10.83 14.41
CA ALA A 14 -2.34 9.77 13.70
C ALA A 14 -3.72 9.52 14.32
N ARG A 15 -3.86 9.57 15.65
CA ARG A 15 -5.16 9.49 16.33
C ARG A 15 -6.06 10.67 15.94
N SER A 16 -5.53 11.89 15.99
CA SER A 16 -6.29 13.08 15.58
C SER A 16 -6.73 13.02 14.12
N VAL A 17 -5.89 12.49 13.23
CA VAL A 17 -6.27 12.24 11.82
C VAL A 17 -7.37 11.18 11.74
N GLY A 18 -7.31 10.11 12.52
CA GLY A 18 -8.40 9.12 12.60
C GLY A 18 -9.73 9.74 13.01
N GLU A 19 -9.73 10.57 14.06
CA GLU A 19 -10.92 11.28 14.52
C GLU A 19 -11.46 12.26 13.46
N MET A 20 -10.55 12.97 12.77
CA MET A 20 -10.90 13.85 11.65
C MET A 20 -11.54 13.06 10.50
N LEU A 21 -10.98 11.91 10.13
CA LEU A 21 -11.52 11.05 9.07
C LEU A 21 -12.92 10.54 9.42
N LYS A 22 -13.15 10.18 10.68
CA LYS A 22 -14.47 9.70 11.15
C LYS A 22 -15.56 10.77 11.09
N ARG A 23 -15.22 12.04 11.29
CA ARG A 23 -16.16 13.16 11.29
C ARG A 23 -16.30 13.84 9.92
N ASN A 24 -15.57 13.38 8.92
CA ASN A 24 -15.57 14.02 7.61
C ASN A 24 -16.81 13.60 6.81
N ASP A 25 -17.96 14.19 7.17
CA ASP A 25 -19.27 14.00 6.53
C ASP A 25 -19.50 14.97 5.35
N GLY A 26 -18.52 15.84 5.07
CA GLY A 26 -18.58 16.83 4.01
C GLY A 26 -18.35 16.21 2.64
N ILE A 27 -19.31 16.38 1.73
CA ILE A 27 -19.19 16.07 0.30
C ILE A 27 -17.94 16.78 -0.25
N VAL A 28 -16.87 16.02 -0.51
CA VAL A 28 -15.95 16.10 -1.67
C VAL A 28 -14.85 15.06 -1.45
N LYS A 29 -14.53 14.32 -2.53
CA LYS A 29 -13.42 13.37 -2.63
C LYS A 29 -12.14 13.95 -2.03
N LEU A 30 -11.68 13.38 -0.92
CA LEU A 30 -10.48 13.83 -0.24
C LEU A 30 -9.26 13.05 -0.73
N SER A 31 -8.15 13.77 -0.89
CA SER A 31 -6.81 13.20 -1.04
C SER A 31 -5.99 13.66 0.16
N LEU A 32 -5.36 12.73 0.87
CA LEU A 32 -4.61 12.98 2.11
C LEU A 32 -3.18 12.48 1.99
N ASP A 33 -2.21 13.38 2.16
CA ASP A 33 -0.80 13.02 2.26
C ASP A 33 -0.34 13.02 3.72
N LEU A 34 0.04 11.86 4.24
CA LEU A 34 0.63 11.64 5.57
C LEU A 34 2.07 11.13 5.47
N SER A 35 2.74 11.26 4.33
CA SER A 35 4.09 10.73 4.16
C SER A 35 5.08 11.38 5.13
N TRP A 36 6.13 10.65 5.53
CA TRP A 36 7.17 11.18 6.42
C TRP A 36 6.68 11.69 7.79
N ASN A 37 5.73 10.99 8.44
CA ASN A 37 5.14 11.43 9.71
C ASN A 37 5.52 10.61 10.95
N GLY A 38 6.31 9.56 10.77
CA GLY A 38 6.70 8.69 11.88
C GLY A 38 5.52 8.02 12.59
N ILE A 39 4.41 7.77 11.88
CA ILE A 39 3.18 7.17 12.42
C ILE A 39 3.46 5.84 13.13
N ARG A 40 4.31 5.00 12.52
CA ARG A 40 4.72 3.67 13.02
C ARG A 40 3.53 2.75 13.32
N LYS A 41 3.79 1.58 13.88
CA LYS A 41 2.76 0.57 14.20
C LYS A 41 1.60 1.06 15.09
N ARG A 42 1.87 1.93 16.07
CA ARG A 42 0.83 2.42 17.00
C ARG A 42 -0.07 3.46 16.36
N GLY A 43 0.50 4.37 15.58
CA GLY A 43 -0.30 5.34 14.84
C GLY A 43 -1.13 4.67 13.74
N ALA A 44 -0.63 3.59 13.14
CA ALA A 44 -1.37 2.79 12.15
C ALA A 44 -2.74 2.38 12.68
N LYS A 45 -2.76 1.70 13.84
CA LYS A 45 -4.00 1.29 14.50
C LYS A 45 -4.91 2.48 14.82
N ALA A 46 -4.34 3.61 15.24
CA ALA A 46 -5.10 4.77 15.68
C ALA A 46 -5.90 5.45 14.54
N PHE A 47 -5.37 5.49 13.31
CA PHE A 47 -6.13 6.05 12.19
C PHE A 47 -6.99 5.01 11.45
N CYS A 48 -6.69 3.71 11.58
CA CYS A 48 -7.43 2.64 10.90
C CYS A 48 -8.91 2.62 11.26
N ASP A 49 -9.26 2.90 12.51
CA ASP A 49 -10.67 2.97 12.95
C ASP A 49 -11.42 4.09 12.21
N GLY A 50 -10.79 5.27 12.09
CA GLY A 50 -11.34 6.40 11.34
C GLY A 50 -11.40 6.16 9.83
N LEU A 51 -10.39 5.47 9.28
CA LEU A 51 -10.37 5.11 7.86
C LEU A 51 -11.46 4.09 7.51
N ALA A 52 -11.72 3.11 8.38
CA ALA A 52 -12.75 2.09 8.14
C ALA A 52 -14.14 2.71 7.97
N GLU A 53 -14.45 3.73 8.76
CA GLU A 53 -15.75 4.44 8.73
C GLU A 53 -15.79 5.59 7.71
N ASN A 54 -14.64 6.02 7.18
CA ASN A 54 -14.58 7.17 6.30
C ASN A 54 -15.18 6.88 4.90
N ALA A 55 -16.15 7.71 4.51
CA ALA A 55 -16.88 7.58 3.25
C ALA A 55 -16.45 8.58 2.16
N THR A 56 -15.32 9.27 2.31
CA THR A 56 -14.95 10.42 1.46
C THR A 56 -13.52 10.41 0.90
N LEU A 57 -12.60 9.68 1.53
CA LEU A 57 -11.18 9.64 1.18
C LEU A 57 -10.94 8.64 0.03
N GLU A 58 -10.55 9.15 -1.14
CA GLU A 58 -10.24 8.30 -2.30
C GLU A 58 -8.74 8.02 -2.44
N ASN A 59 -7.89 8.92 -1.93
CA ASN A 59 -6.45 8.88 -2.13
C ASN A 59 -5.72 9.07 -0.79
N MET A 60 -4.81 8.16 -0.46
CA MET A 60 -4.02 8.23 0.76
C MET A 60 -2.55 7.91 0.50
N ASN A 61 -1.66 8.82 0.90
CA ASN A 61 -0.21 8.57 0.89
C ASN A 61 0.27 8.34 2.33
N LEU A 62 0.75 7.13 2.61
CA LEU A 62 1.32 6.72 3.89
C LEU A 62 2.80 6.38 3.76
N SER A 63 3.46 6.75 2.66
CA SER A 63 4.86 6.42 2.44
C SER A 63 5.78 6.95 3.55
N TRP A 64 6.90 6.27 3.79
CA TRP A 64 7.91 6.71 4.77
C TRP A 64 7.41 6.87 6.22
N ASN A 65 6.53 5.99 6.67
CA ASN A 65 5.99 6.01 8.05
C ASN A 65 6.46 4.88 8.96
N GLY A 66 7.21 3.91 8.42
CA GLY A 66 7.76 2.79 9.20
C GLY A 66 6.68 1.94 9.87
N LEU A 67 5.58 1.68 9.17
CA LEU A 67 4.42 0.91 9.68
C LEU A 67 4.82 -0.50 10.13
N GLY A 68 5.67 -1.16 9.35
CA GLY A 68 6.07 -2.55 9.58
C GLY A 68 4.90 -3.53 9.57
N ARG A 69 5.17 -4.77 9.99
CA ARG A 69 4.19 -5.86 10.00
C ARG A 69 2.91 -5.56 10.78
N GLU A 70 3.05 -5.00 11.98
CA GLU A 70 1.90 -4.70 12.83
C GLU A 70 1.03 -3.58 12.25
N GLY A 71 1.64 -2.63 11.53
CA GLY A 71 0.90 -1.64 10.76
C GLY A 71 0.12 -2.28 9.59
N CYS A 72 0.70 -3.26 8.89
CA CYS A 72 -0.01 -3.99 7.83
C CYS A 72 -1.20 -4.80 8.37
N LYS A 73 -1.09 -5.40 9.56
CA LYS A 73 -2.23 -6.07 10.21
C LYS A 73 -3.34 -5.09 10.58
N ALA A 74 -2.99 -3.89 11.04
CA ALA A 74 -3.99 -2.85 11.31
C ALA A 74 -4.69 -2.43 10.01
N LEU A 75 -3.92 -2.25 8.94
CA LEU A 75 -4.45 -1.92 7.61
C LEU A 75 -5.35 -3.02 7.04
N GLU A 76 -5.09 -4.29 7.36
CA GLU A 76 -5.92 -5.40 6.87
C GLU A 76 -7.39 -5.21 7.22
N HIS A 77 -7.69 -4.91 8.49
CA HIS A 77 -9.06 -4.73 8.94
C HIS A 77 -9.71 -3.48 8.31
N CYS A 78 -9.06 -2.31 8.37
CA CYS A 78 -9.70 -1.09 7.88
C CYS A 78 -9.88 -1.09 6.36
N LEU A 79 -8.99 -1.74 5.61
CA LEU A 79 -9.17 -1.89 4.17
C LEU A 79 -10.27 -2.90 3.84
N GLN A 80 -10.54 -3.92 4.65
CA GLN A 80 -11.68 -4.81 4.39
C GLN A 80 -13.03 -4.08 4.54
N GLU A 81 -13.10 -3.13 5.47
CA GLU A 81 -14.32 -2.37 5.76
C GLU A 81 -14.49 -1.13 4.87
N ASN A 82 -13.40 -0.43 4.53
CA ASN A 82 -13.48 0.80 3.74
C ASN A 82 -13.94 0.51 2.29
N ARG A 83 -15.01 1.19 1.87
CA ARG A 83 -15.65 1.06 0.55
C ARG A 83 -15.44 2.26 -0.37
N VAL A 84 -14.45 3.11 -0.12
CA VAL A 84 -14.28 4.38 -0.86
C VAL A 84 -12.85 4.60 -1.34
N LEU A 85 -11.85 4.19 -0.57
CA LEU A 85 -10.44 4.38 -0.89
C LEU A 85 -10.09 3.66 -2.19
N LYS A 86 -9.50 4.41 -3.14
CA LYS A 86 -9.11 3.92 -4.46
C LYS A 86 -7.61 3.78 -4.61
N ASN A 87 -6.85 4.65 -3.97
CA ASN A 87 -5.41 4.77 -4.14
C ASN A 87 -4.71 4.82 -2.79
N LEU A 88 -3.78 3.89 -2.56
CA LEU A 88 -2.99 3.80 -1.33
C LEU A 88 -1.50 3.65 -1.64
N ASP A 89 -0.68 4.56 -1.12
CA ASP A 89 0.79 4.45 -1.21
C ASP A 89 1.40 4.05 0.14
N LEU A 90 2.04 2.88 0.18
CA LEU A 90 2.75 2.32 1.33
C LEU A 90 4.26 2.18 1.08
N THR A 91 4.81 2.83 0.06
CA THR A 91 6.24 2.87 -0.26
C THR A 91 7.10 3.20 0.98
N CYS A 92 8.23 2.52 1.15
CA CYS A 92 9.20 2.77 2.23
C CYS A 92 8.60 2.67 3.66
N ASN A 93 7.77 1.65 3.91
CA ASN A 93 7.18 1.39 5.23
C ASN A 93 7.77 0.19 6.00
N ARG A 94 8.90 -0.35 5.55
CA ARG A 94 9.55 -1.55 6.14
C ARG A 94 8.59 -2.76 6.13
N ILE A 95 7.94 -2.98 4.99
CA ILE A 95 6.96 -4.05 4.82
C ILE A 95 7.70 -5.27 4.31
N ASP A 96 7.93 -6.27 5.16
CA ASP A 96 8.54 -7.53 4.74
C ASP A 96 7.55 -8.45 3.98
N PHE A 97 8.06 -9.55 3.41
CA PHE A 97 7.24 -10.51 2.66
C PHE A 97 6.12 -11.17 3.48
N ILE A 98 6.30 -11.27 4.79
CA ILE A 98 5.27 -11.89 5.64
C ILE A 98 4.20 -10.86 5.99
N ALA A 99 4.57 -9.58 6.10
CA ALA A 99 3.68 -8.44 6.26
C ALA A 99 2.81 -8.17 5.01
N LEU A 100 3.13 -8.78 3.87
CA LEU A 100 2.25 -8.76 2.68
C LEU A 100 1.00 -9.60 2.83
N LYS A 101 1.03 -10.72 3.58
CA LYS A 101 -0.14 -11.61 3.69
C LYS A 101 -1.40 -10.87 4.19
N PRO A 102 -1.35 -10.07 5.27
CA PRO A 102 -2.48 -9.23 5.70
C PRO A 102 -2.98 -8.28 4.62
N LEU A 103 -2.06 -7.65 3.86
CA LEU A 103 -2.43 -6.73 2.80
C LEU A 103 -3.15 -7.46 1.67
N VAL A 104 -2.62 -8.60 1.21
CA VAL A 104 -3.25 -9.42 0.16
C VAL A 104 -4.64 -9.87 0.58
N ASN A 105 -4.81 -10.36 1.82
CA ASN A 105 -6.13 -10.74 2.34
C ASN A 105 -7.13 -9.58 2.28
N ALA A 106 -6.69 -8.36 2.61
CA ALA A 106 -7.54 -7.19 2.54
C ALA A 106 -7.91 -6.82 1.11
N LEU A 107 -6.95 -6.91 0.18
CA LEU A 107 -7.18 -6.64 -1.24
C LEU A 107 -8.17 -7.60 -1.88
N VAL A 108 -8.14 -8.89 -1.50
CA VAL A 108 -9.09 -9.90 -2.00
C VAL A 108 -10.53 -9.56 -1.61
N LYS A 109 -10.75 -8.91 -0.46
CA LYS A 109 -12.09 -8.54 0.03
C LYS A 109 -12.50 -7.09 -0.27
N ASN A 110 -11.54 -6.22 -0.61
CA ASN A 110 -11.82 -4.82 -0.92
C ASN A 110 -12.18 -4.67 -2.40
N GLU A 111 -13.36 -4.12 -2.68
CA GLU A 111 -13.90 -3.98 -4.04
C GLU A 111 -13.61 -2.60 -4.67
N THR A 112 -13.09 -1.67 -3.89
CA THR A 112 -12.95 -0.25 -4.26
C THR A 112 -11.51 0.18 -4.51
N LEU A 113 -10.55 -0.41 -3.79
CA LEU A 113 -9.14 -0.09 -3.90
C LEU A 113 -8.62 -0.58 -5.26
N ARG A 114 -8.14 0.36 -6.07
CA ARG A 114 -7.68 0.08 -7.44
C ARG A 114 -6.19 0.02 -7.54
N ASN A 115 -5.49 0.84 -6.75
CA ASN A 115 -4.05 0.97 -6.82
C ASN A 115 -3.48 0.94 -5.40
N ILE A 116 -2.60 -0.03 -5.14
CA ILE A 116 -1.75 -0.05 -3.95
C ILE A 116 -0.28 -0.11 -4.38
N LYS A 117 0.53 0.77 -3.82
CA LYS A 117 1.98 0.79 -4.03
C LYS A 117 2.68 0.31 -2.77
N VAL A 118 3.54 -0.69 -2.91
CA VAL A 118 4.47 -1.13 -1.87
C VAL A 118 5.87 -1.16 -2.46
N SER A 119 6.88 -0.80 -1.68
CA SER A 119 8.29 -0.86 -2.08
C SER A 119 9.13 -1.41 -0.94
N ASP A 120 10.36 -1.80 -1.28
CA ASP A 120 11.37 -2.20 -0.29
C ASP A 120 10.88 -3.38 0.57
N LEU A 121 10.35 -4.40 -0.11
CA LEU A 121 10.08 -5.68 0.54
C LEU A 121 11.42 -6.24 1.00
N GLU A 122 11.63 -6.39 2.31
CA GLU A 122 12.90 -6.82 2.91
C GLU A 122 13.26 -8.30 2.56
N SER A 123 13.35 -8.67 1.28
CA SER A 123 14.10 -9.84 0.83
C SER A 123 15.30 -9.40 0.01
N ARG A 124 16.44 -9.35 0.69
CA ARG A 124 17.80 -9.16 0.16
C ARG A 124 18.16 -7.71 -0.22
N PRO A 125 19.37 -7.25 0.17
CA PRO A 125 19.85 -5.93 -0.21
C PRO A 125 20.27 -6.00 -1.68
N ARG A 126 19.54 -5.33 -2.59
CA ARG A 126 20.10 -4.66 -3.80
C ARG A 126 19.07 -4.17 -4.83
N GLN A 127 17.77 -4.44 -4.72
CA GLN A 127 16.79 -3.90 -5.68
C GLN A 127 15.46 -3.53 -5.01
N SER A 128 15.10 -2.24 -5.07
CA SER A 128 13.80 -1.74 -4.65
C SER A 128 12.76 -2.09 -5.71
N THR A 129 12.07 -3.21 -5.55
CA THR A 129 10.93 -3.58 -6.42
C THR A 129 9.68 -2.86 -5.93
N SER A 130 9.19 -1.91 -6.71
CA SER A 130 7.84 -1.35 -6.51
C SER A 130 6.82 -2.33 -7.08
N ILE A 131 5.93 -2.86 -6.26
CA ILE A 131 4.80 -3.66 -6.73
C ILE A 131 3.57 -2.76 -6.72
N SER A 132 3.01 -2.50 -7.90
CA SER A 132 1.69 -1.91 -8.06
C SER A 132 0.69 -3.05 -8.20
N LEU A 133 -0.05 -3.38 -7.16
CA LEU A 133 -1.15 -4.33 -7.29
C LEU A 133 -2.35 -3.54 -7.81
N LYS A 134 -2.72 -3.79 -9.06
CA LYS A 134 -4.01 -3.35 -9.61
C LYS A 134 -5.02 -4.42 -9.23
N VAL A 135 -5.96 -4.12 -8.35
CA VAL A 135 -7.09 -5.03 -8.09
C VAL A 135 -7.98 -4.97 -9.33
N LEU A 136 -7.60 -5.74 -10.34
CA LEU A 136 -8.47 -6.12 -11.44
C LEU A 136 -9.34 -7.25 -10.91
N SER A 137 -10.62 -7.24 -11.26
CA SER A 137 -11.60 -8.25 -10.86
C SER A 137 -10.99 -9.65 -10.87
N VAL A 138 -11.16 -10.33 -9.75
CA VAL A 138 -10.60 -11.62 -9.38
C VAL A 138 -10.91 -12.68 -10.45
N ASP A 139 -9.90 -13.09 -11.21
CA ASP A 139 -9.80 -14.48 -11.66
C ASP A 139 -8.92 -15.22 -10.63
N PRO A 140 -9.44 -16.22 -9.90
CA PRO A 140 -8.74 -16.87 -8.78
C PRO A 140 -7.46 -17.63 -9.15
N LEU A 141 -7.05 -17.65 -10.42
CA LEU A 141 -5.92 -18.43 -10.92
C LEU A 141 -4.69 -17.61 -11.35
N ASP A 142 -4.77 -16.28 -11.41
CA ASP A 142 -3.67 -15.44 -11.92
C ASP A 142 -2.96 -14.57 -10.87
N THR A 143 -3.35 -14.67 -9.59
CA THR A 143 -2.86 -13.76 -8.53
C THR A 143 -1.41 -14.02 -8.08
N PHE A 144 -0.63 -14.81 -8.81
CA PHE A 144 0.79 -15.01 -8.50
C PHE A 144 1.68 -15.14 -9.74
N VAL A 145 1.63 -14.16 -10.64
CA VAL A 145 2.80 -13.88 -11.47
C VAL A 145 3.65 -12.84 -10.74
N ALA A 146 4.51 -13.32 -9.84
CA ALA A 146 5.71 -12.57 -9.46
C ALA A 146 6.48 -12.23 -10.75
N PRO A 147 7.14 -11.07 -10.87
CA PRO A 147 7.89 -10.72 -12.07
C PRO A 147 9.19 -11.54 -12.11
N PHE A 148 9.07 -12.80 -12.52
CA PHE A 148 10.18 -13.62 -13.01
C PHE A 148 9.84 -14.11 -14.41
N SER A 149 9.65 -13.17 -15.34
CA SER A 149 9.92 -13.48 -16.74
C SER A 149 11.44 -13.43 -16.94
N HIS A 150 12.10 -14.57 -16.73
CA HIS A 150 13.40 -14.83 -17.35
C HIS A 150 13.23 -14.62 -18.86
N ARG A 151 13.71 -13.50 -19.40
CA ARG A 151 14.22 -13.53 -20.78
C ARG A 151 15.61 -14.15 -20.69
N ASN A 152 15.66 -15.46 -20.90
CA ASN A 152 16.86 -16.06 -21.49
C ASN A 152 17.06 -15.39 -22.85
N SER A 153 18.10 -14.58 -22.96
CA SER A 153 18.67 -14.18 -24.25
C SER A 153 20.18 -14.37 -24.18
N THR A 154 20.59 -15.62 -23.98
CA THR A 154 21.85 -16.14 -24.53
C THR A 154 21.47 -17.07 -25.69
N GLU A 155 20.86 -16.50 -26.73
CA GLU A 155 20.95 -17.08 -28.07
C GLU A 155 21.99 -16.26 -28.82
N SER A 156 23.21 -16.80 -28.83
CA SER A 156 24.23 -16.47 -29.83
C SER A 156 23.71 -16.90 -31.21
N PRO A 157 23.59 -16.00 -32.20
CA PRO A 157 23.36 -16.43 -33.57
C PRO A 157 24.69 -16.94 -34.13
N ASN A 158 24.78 -18.25 -34.26
CA ASN A 158 25.79 -18.91 -35.08
C ASN A 158 25.60 -18.43 -36.53
N ARG A 159 26.47 -17.50 -36.97
CA ARG A 159 26.63 -17.10 -38.37
C ARG A 159 28.09 -17.24 -38.74
N SER A 160 28.43 -18.40 -39.34
CA SER A 160 29.27 -18.47 -40.55
C SER A 160 29.60 -19.92 -40.86
N LEU A 161 28.89 -20.49 -41.84
CA LEU A 161 29.41 -21.55 -42.69
C LEU A 161 29.44 -20.98 -44.11
N LEU A 162 30.62 -20.53 -44.52
CA LEU A 162 30.98 -20.25 -45.91
C LEU A 162 32.51 -20.22 -46.02
N MET A 163 33.00 -21.12 -46.89
CA MET A 163 34.36 -21.56 -47.19
C MET A 163 35.00 -22.57 -46.23
#